data_AF-A0A1Q6VGV7-F1
#
_entry.id   AF-A0A1Q6VGV7-F1
#
_cell.length_a   1.000
_cell.length_b   1.000
_cell.length_c   1.000
_cell.angle_alpha   90.00
_cell.angle_beta   90.00
_cell.angle_gamma   90.00
#
_symmetry.space_group_name_H-M   'P 1'
#
loop_
_entity.id
_entity.type
_entity.pdbx_description
1 polymer ?
#
loop_
_entity_poly.entity_id
_entity_poly.type
_entity_poly.pdbx_seq_one_letter_code
_entity_poly.pdbx_strand_id
1 'polypeptide(L)'
;MNQIKQLLAAGVTVPKGELDENFERGHDTLFVTIVRFQSADLSKDIQVGDEEVQKHYDAHKAELKTDEKRKVEYVSLALTDEEKKLTGKERIEALQKLSDRATDFTQALLEKGADFSHAAEKLKLPVHETGEFTKAEPDPQLKVDAQLGDAAFKLSAQEPNSDPIQVADGFYILHLAGITEARPLTLEEAKPKIVETIKKSKGRELMSTKAAEAVQQLREAKQSGQPLEAAIQKSGAKAEKVPPFSLLEEEKPKSQDKEPKKNEPADLPAIKQAVAFLNPGETSDFFPAGENGFIAVLEKREPLADANAAEKKAAYEKRLLDNKRRIVFMEWLRDRGQAAGLQFQKG
;
A
#
# COMPACT_ATOMS: atom_id res chain seq x y z
N MET A 1 -35.98 -12.12 -25.30
CA MET A 1 -34.66 -12.38 -24.65
C MET A 1 -34.66 -13.64 -23.78
N ASN A 2 -35.62 -13.82 -22.86
CA ASN A 2 -35.59 -14.93 -21.88
C ASN A 2 -35.69 -16.34 -22.50
N GLN A 3 -36.51 -16.52 -23.53
CA GLN A 3 -36.60 -17.80 -24.25
C GLN A 3 -35.29 -18.17 -24.97
N ILE A 4 -34.60 -17.18 -25.57
CA ILE A 4 -33.30 -17.38 -26.22
C ILE A 4 -32.24 -17.81 -25.18
N LYS A 5 -32.22 -17.16 -24.01
CA LYS A 5 -31.36 -17.57 -22.89
C LYS A 5 -31.63 -19.01 -22.47
N GLN A 6 -32.91 -19.41 -22.35
CA GLN A 6 -33.28 -20.78 -21.97
C GLN A 6 -32.85 -21.82 -23.02
N LEU A 7 -33.06 -21.54 -24.30
CA LEU A 7 -32.67 -22.44 -25.39
C LEU A 7 -31.15 -22.63 -25.48
N LEU A 8 -30.38 -21.55 -25.37
CA LEU A 8 -28.92 -21.61 -25.37
C LEU A 8 -28.36 -22.32 -24.12
N ALA A 9 -29.07 -22.21 -23.00
CA ALA A 9 -28.70 -22.85 -21.73
C ALA A 9 -29.10 -24.33 -21.62
N ALA A 10 -29.94 -24.86 -22.53
CA ALA A 10 -30.56 -26.18 -22.38
C ALA A 10 -29.55 -27.35 -22.37
N GLY A 11 -28.39 -27.18 -23.02
CA GLY A 11 -27.31 -28.16 -23.03
C GLY A 11 -26.21 -27.91 -21.97
N VAL A 12 -26.33 -26.85 -21.17
CA VAL A 12 -25.30 -26.50 -20.18
C VAL A 12 -25.52 -27.30 -18.90
N THR A 13 -24.54 -28.13 -18.56
CA THR A 13 -24.49 -28.92 -17.33
C THR A 13 -23.19 -28.68 -16.57
N VAL A 14 -23.17 -29.01 -15.29
CA VAL A 14 -21.96 -29.09 -14.48
C VAL A 14 -21.69 -30.57 -14.22
N PRO A 15 -20.62 -31.16 -14.77
CA PRO A 15 -20.24 -32.53 -14.45
C PRO A 15 -20.04 -32.69 -12.94
N LYS A 16 -20.51 -33.80 -12.36
CA LYS A 16 -20.40 -34.05 -10.92
C LYS A 16 -18.95 -33.97 -10.41
N GLY A 17 -18.00 -34.53 -11.16
CA GLY A 17 -16.57 -34.45 -10.80
C GLY A 17 -16.04 -33.01 -10.75
N GLU A 18 -16.44 -32.15 -11.70
CA GLU A 18 -16.07 -30.73 -11.70
C GLU A 18 -16.68 -29.99 -10.50
N LEU A 19 -17.94 -30.29 -10.18
CA LEU A 19 -18.62 -29.72 -9.03
C LEU A 19 -17.94 -30.10 -7.72
N ASP A 20 -17.70 -31.40 -7.54
CA ASP A 20 -17.10 -31.97 -6.34
C ASP A 20 -15.70 -31.38 -6.12
N GLU A 21 -14.85 -31.43 -7.14
CA GLU A 21 -13.47 -30.93 -7.09
C GLU A 21 -13.39 -29.42 -6.80
N ASN A 22 -14.20 -28.61 -7.48
CA ASN A 22 -14.18 -27.15 -7.29
C ASN A 22 -14.77 -26.74 -5.93
N PHE A 23 -15.80 -27.45 -5.46
CA PHE A 23 -16.40 -27.20 -4.15
C PHE A 23 -15.42 -27.55 -3.03
N GLU A 24 -14.85 -28.76 -3.05
CA GLU A 24 -13.85 -29.22 -2.09
C GLU A 24 -12.63 -28.30 -2.09
N ARG A 25 -12.08 -27.96 -3.26
CA ARG A 25 -10.92 -27.05 -3.37
C ARG A 25 -11.17 -25.71 -2.66
N GLY A 26 -12.35 -25.15 -2.81
CA GLY A 26 -12.72 -23.85 -2.24
C GLY A 26 -13.09 -23.91 -0.76
N HIS A 27 -13.77 -24.97 -0.32
CA HIS A 27 -14.43 -25.02 0.99
C HIS A 27 -13.75 -25.92 2.01
N ASP A 28 -12.89 -26.84 1.60
CA ASP A 28 -12.13 -27.66 2.53
C ASP A 28 -11.32 -26.80 3.50
N THR A 29 -11.09 -27.34 4.69
CA THR A 29 -10.22 -26.73 5.69
C THR A 29 -8.78 -27.12 5.39
N LEU A 30 -7.94 -26.13 5.13
CA LEU A 30 -6.51 -26.29 4.84
C LEU A 30 -5.71 -26.15 6.13
N PHE A 31 -4.76 -27.07 6.30
CA PHE A 31 -3.73 -27.01 7.34
C PHE A 31 -2.40 -26.70 6.68
N VAL A 32 -1.84 -25.53 6.98
CA VAL A 32 -0.66 -25.00 6.29
C VAL A 32 0.44 -24.69 7.30
N THR A 33 1.65 -25.14 6.98
CA THR A 33 2.88 -24.67 7.62
C THR A 33 3.54 -23.62 6.72
N ILE A 34 3.96 -22.51 7.31
CA ILE A 34 4.65 -21.43 6.64
C ILE A 34 6.11 -21.41 7.08
N VAL A 35 7.03 -21.39 6.12
CA VAL A 35 8.46 -21.20 6.34
C VAL A 35 8.80 -19.75 5.99
N ARG A 36 9.20 -18.96 6.99
CA ARG A 36 9.42 -17.52 6.88
C ARG A 36 10.87 -17.19 6.58
N PHE A 37 11.06 -16.21 5.69
CA PHE A 37 12.36 -15.65 5.37
C PHE A 37 12.34 -14.14 5.60
N GLN A 38 13.42 -13.63 6.20
CA GLN A 38 13.62 -12.21 6.45
C GLN A 38 14.99 -11.82 5.91
N SER A 39 15.04 -10.88 4.97
CA SER A 39 16.30 -10.36 4.42
C SER A 39 17.18 -9.75 5.52
N ALA A 40 16.57 -9.13 6.53
CA ALA A 40 17.27 -8.54 7.67
C ALA A 40 18.08 -9.57 8.48
N ASP A 41 17.60 -10.82 8.59
CA ASP A 41 18.34 -11.91 9.23
C ASP A 41 19.55 -12.35 8.39
N LEU A 42 19.45 -12.21 7.07
CA LEU A 42 20.48 -12.61 6.12
C LEU A 42 21.49 -11.49 5.85
N SER A 43 21.12 -10.23 6.10
CA SER A 43 21.98 -9.07 5.87
C SER A 43 22.95 -8.75 7.01
N LYS A 44 22.81 -9.42 8.17
CA LYS A 44 23.61 -9.14 9.39
C LYS A 44 25.11 -9.30 9.15
N ASP A 45 25.49 -10.35 8.43
CA ASP A 45 26.90 -10.71 8.18
C ASP A 45 27.43 -10.13 6.85
N ILE A 46 26.60 -9.38 6.12
CA ILE A 46 27.02 -8.78 4.86
C ILE A 46 27.98 -7.64 5.14
N GLN A 47 29.24 -7.84 4.75
CA GLN A 47 30.24 -6.79 4.68
C GLN A 47 30.16 -6.13 3.30
N VAL A 48 30.11 -4.80 3.30
CA VAL A 48 30.14 -3.99 2.08
C VAL A 48 31.52 -3.36 2.01
N GLY A 49 32.29 -3.77 1.00
CA GLY A 49 33.64 -3.23 0.79
C GLY A 49 33.61 -1.82 0.19
N ASP A 50 34.69 -1.07 0.42
CA ASP A 50 34.81 0.31 -0.09
C ASP A 50 34.71 0.39 -1.62
N GLU A 51 35.19 -0.61 -2.35
CA GLU A 51 35.06 -0.69 -3.81
C GLU A 51 33.59 -0.75 -4.26
N GLU A 52 32.74 -1.50 -3.54
CA GLU A 52 31.32 -1.58 -3.85
C GLU A 52 30.60 -0.26 -3.56
N VAL A 53 30.97 0.39 -2.46
CA VAL A 53 30.47 1.73 -2.13
C VAL A 53 30.85 2.72 -3.22
N GLN A 54 32.11 2.72 -3.65
CA GLN A 54 32.61 3.60 -4.70
C GLN A 54 31.87 3.36 -6.02
N LYS A 55 31.73 2.10 -6.44
CA LYS A 55 31.00 1.73 -7.66
C LYS A 55 29.53 2.16 -7.59
N HIS A 56 28.88 1.97 -6.45
CA HIS A 56 27.49 2.38 -6.28
C HIS A 56 27.36 3.91 -6.28
N TYR A 57 28.27 4.62 -5.60
CA TYR A 57 28.33 6.08 -5.62
C TYR A 57 28.47 6.59 -7.04
N ASP A 58 29.45 6.09 -7.80
CA ASP A 58 29.71 6.49 -9.19
C ASP A 58 28.53 6.23 -10.12
N ALA A 59 27.83 5.10 -9.95
CA ALA A 59 26.66 4.75 -10.74
C ALA A 59 25.40 5.59 -10.41
N HIS A 60 25.28 6.11 -9.19
CA HIS A 60 24.06 6.78 -8.71
C HIS A 60 24.28 8.24 -8.28
N LYS A 61 25.39 8.87 -8.69
CA LYS A 61 25.73 10.27 -8.31
C LYS A 61 24.60 11.27 -8.54
N ALA A 62 23.84 11.10 -9.61
CA ALA A 62 22.73 12.01 -9.95
C ALA A 62 21.58 11.97 -8.92
N GLU A 63 21.41 10.84 -8.24
CA GLU A 63 20.37 10.58 -7.24
C GLU A 63 20.85 10.88 -5.81
N LEU A 64 22.16 10.89 -5.60
CA LEU A 64 22.79 11.17 -4.31
C LEU A 64 22.96 12.67 -4.09
N LYS A 65 21.86 13.33 -3.71
CA LYS A 65 21.83 14.76 -3.38
C LYS A 65 21.29 15.00 -1.98
N THR A 66 21.67 16.13 -1.39
CA THR A 66 20.95 16.68 -0.25
C THR A 66 19.55 17.06 -0.68
N ASP A 67 18.59 16.95 0.23
CA ASP A 67 17.26 17.53 -0.02
C ASP A 67 17.37 19.05 -0.05
N GLU A 68 16.55 19.68 -0.90
CA GLU A 68 16.34 21.12 -0.86
C GLU A 68 15.67 21.50 0.45
N LYS A 69 16.19 22.55 1.09
CA LYS A 69 15.59 23.10 2.30
C LYS A 69 15.00 24.47 2.04
N ARG A 70 13.89 24.74 2.74
CA ARG A 70 13.23 26.03 2.77
C ARG A 70 13.26 26.59 4.18
N LYS A 71 13.32 27.90 4.25
CA LYS A 71 13.06 28.67 5.46
C LYS A 71 12.00 29.70 5.10
N VAL A 72 10.95 29.78 5.91
CA VAL A 72 9.87 30.74 5.67
C VAL A 72 9.60 31.58 6.90
N GLU A 73 9.20 32.82 6.63
CA GLU A 73 8.48 33.64 7.58
C GLU A 73 6.99 33.50 7.31
N TYR A 74 6.15 33.71 8.32
CA TYR A 74 4.72 33.68 8.12
C TYR A 74 3.97 34.58 9.09
N VAL A 75 2.80 35.02 8.64
CA VAL A 75 1.77 35.63 9.47
C VAL A 75 0.61 34.65 9.57
N SER A 76 0.15 34.42 10.79
CA SER A 76 -1.04 33.61 11.07
C SER A 76 -2.20 34.49 11.53
N LEU A 77 -3.36 34.27 10.92
CA LEU A 77 -4.62 34.91 11.23
C LEU A 77 -5.61 33.80 11.60
N ALA A 78 -5.54 33.37 12.86
CA ALA A 78 -6.34 32.25 13.36
C ALA A 78 -7.37 32.69 14.40
N LEU A 79 -8.46 31.92 14.49
CA LEU A 79 -9.46 32.05 15.54
C LEU A 79 -8.80 31.84 16.91
N THR A 80 -9.23 32.60 17.92
CA THR A 80 -8.84 32.34 19.31
C THR A 80 -9.45 31.02 19.82
N ASP A 81 -8.98 30.52 20.96
CA ASP A 81 -9.49 29.27 21.53
C ASP A 81 -10.98 29.35 21.92
N GLU A 82 -11.49 30.54 22.20
CA GLU A 82 -12.93 30.80 22.36
C GLU A 82 -13.66 30.78 21.02
N GLU A 83 -13.11 31.45 20.00
CA GLU A 83 -13.71 31.53 18.67
C GLU A 83 -13.74 30.18 17.95
N LYS A 84 -12.77 29.30 18.22
CA LYS A 84 -12.77 27.91 17.73
C LYS A 84 -13.99 27.10 18.20
N LYS A 85 -14.64 27.51 19.29
CA LYS A 85 -15.86 26.85 19.82
C LYS A 85 -17.14 27.36 19.16
N LEU A 86 -17.07 28.46 18.40
CA LEU A 86 -18.22 28.99 17.66
C LEU A 86 -18.67 27.99 16.60
N THR A 87 -19.97 28.02 16.27
CA THR A 87 -20.57 27.17 15.24
C THR A 87 -21.49 27.99 14.34
N GLY A 88 -21.81 27.44 13.16
CA GLY A 88 -22.75 28.07 12.23
C GLY A 88 -22.33 29.48 11.82
N LYS A 89 -23.27 30.42 11.86
CA LYS A 89 -23.11 31.79 11.35
C LYS A 89 -21.99 32.57 12.05
N GLU A 90 -21.87 32.43 13.37
CA GLU A 90 -20.88 33.18 14.17
C GLU A 90 -19.44 32.80 13.79
N ARG A 91 -19.19 31.50 13.58
CA ARG A 91 -17.89 31.02 13.11
C ARG A 91 -17.58 31.52 11.70
N ILE A 92 -18.57 31.52 10.81
CA ILE A 92 -18.42 32.01 9.43
C ILE A 92 -18.06 33.50 9.44
N GLU A 93 -18.74 34.32 10.24
CA GLU A 93 -18.44 35.75 10.36
C GLU A 93 -17.05 36.01 10.94
N ALA A 94 -16.61 35.21 11.91
CA ALA A 94 -15.25 35.31 12.47
C ALA A 94 -14.18 34.95 11.42
N LEU A 95 -14.37 33.85 10.68
CA LEU A 95 -13.47 33.47 9.59
C LEU A 95 -13.46 34.50 8.45
N GLN A 96 -14.61 35.11 8.13
CA GLN A 96 -14.67 36.16 7.11
C GLN A 96 -13.82 37.36 7.51
N LYS A 97 -13.88 37.80 8.78
CA LYS A 97 -13.03 38.90 9.28
C LYS A 97 -11.54 38.57 9.17
N LEU A 98 -11.15 37.31 9.43
CA LEU A 98 -9.77 36.87 9.24
C LEU A 98 -9.37 36.84 7.76
N SER A 99 -10.27 36.44 6.87
CA SER A 99 -10.06 36.52 5.42
C SER A 99 -9.88 37.96 4.94
N ASP A 100 -10.68 38.88 5.44
CA ASP A 100 -10.58 40.30 5.09
C ASP A 100 -9.22 40.85 5.54
N ARG A 101 -8.79 40.54 6.77
CA ARG A 101 -7.45 40.91 7.25
C ARG A 101 -6.31 40.27 6.46
N ALA A 102 -6.48 39.02 6.00
CA ALA A 102 -5.51 38.36 5.15
C ALA A 102 -5.40 39.07 3.79
N THR A 103 -6.52 39.55 3.27
CA THR A 103 -6.59 40.35 2.05
C THR A 103 -5.94 41.73 2.25
N ASP A 104 -6.17 42.39 3.39
CA ASP A 104 -5.51 43.65 3.72
C ASP A 104 -3.98 43.47 3.80
N PHE A 105 -3.51 42.34 4.35
CA PHE A 105 -2.09 42.02 4.42
C PHE A 105 -1.47 41.81 3.04
N THR A 106 -2.13 41.07 2.15
CA THR A 106 -1.63 40.90 0.78
C THR A 106 -1.68 42.19 -0.02
N GLN A 107 -2.67 43.07 0.22
CA GLN A 107 -2.68 44.42 -0.37
C GLN A 107 -1.51 45.26 0.14
N ALA A 108 -1.21 45.21 1.43
CA ALA A 108 -0.06 45.92 2.01
C ALA A 108 1.28 45.42 1.41
N LEU A 109 1.40 44.13 1.09
CA LEU A 109 2.55 43.56 0.40
C LEU A 109 2.74 44.05 -1.05
N LEU A 110 1.68 44.53 -1.70
CA LEU A 110 1.74 45.09 -3.05
C LEU A 110 2.11 46.57 -3.08
N GLU A 111 2.18 47.23 -1.90
CA GLU A 111 2.60 48.62 -1.82
C GLU A 111 4.06 48.79 -2.25
N LYS A 112 4.35 49.87 -2.98
CA LYS A 112 5.68 50.08 -3.56
C LYS A 112 6.75 50.16 -2.47
N GLY A 113 7.65 49.18 -2.45
CA GLY A 113 8.77 49.12 -1.53
C GLY A 113 8.42 48.52 -0.16
N ALA A 114 7.22 47.97 0.02
CA ALA A 114 6.90 47.18 1.21
C ALA A 114 7.59 45.80 1.13
N ASP A 115 8.16 45.37 2.24
CA ASP A 115 8.55 43.97 2.46
C ASP A 115 7.57 43.30 3.43
N PHE A 116 7.79 42.01 3.68
CA PHE A 116 6.92 41.21 4.54
C PHE A 116 6.82 41.76 5.97
N SER A 117 7.93 42.24 6.53
CA SER A 117 7.97 42.84 7.86
C SER A 117 7.22 44.18 7.91
N HIS A 118 7.39 45.05 6.92
CA HIS A 118 6.68 46.33 6.85
C HIS A 118 5.15 46.15 6.76
N ALA A 119 4.67 45.19 5.95
CA ALA A 119 3.25 44.88 5.86
C ALA A 119 2.69 44.36 7.20
N ALA A 120 3.47 43.53 7.91
CA ALA A 120 3.10 42.99 9.21
C ALA A 120 3.04 44.09 10.27
N GLU A 121 4.03 44.98 10.34
CA GLU A 121 4.06 46.12 11.25
C GLU A 121 2.87 47.06 11.04
N LYS A 122 2.56 47.39 9.78
CA LYS A 122 1.42 48.25 9.42
C LYS A 122 0.09 47.72 9.96
N LEU A 123 -0.08 46.39 9.93
CA LEU A 123 -1.29 45.71 10.40
C LEU A 123 -1.17 45.19 11.84
N LYS A 124 -0.04 45.45 12.51
CA LYS A 124 0.29 45.00 13.86
C LYS A 124 0.15 43.48 14.01
N LEU A 125 0.62 42.75 13.01
CA LEU A 125 0.61 41.29 12.97
C LEU A 125 1.97 40.73 13.38
N PRO A 126 2.03 39.68 14.22
CA PRO A 126 3.28 39.03 14.55
C PRO A 126 3.81 38.25 13.34
N VAL A 127 5.08 38.45 13.04
CA VAL A 127 5.83 37.61 12.09
C VAL A 127 6.46 36.47 12.86
N HIS A 128 6.26 35.26 12.38
CA HIS A 128 6.89 34.05 12.87
C HIS A 128 7.90 33.55 11.85
N GLU A 129 8.92 32.83 12.31
CA GLU A 129 10.01 32.35 11.48
C GLU A 129 10.24 30.87 11.76
N THR A 130 10.43 30.07 10.71
CA THR A 130 10.73 28.65 10.81
C THR A 130 12.24 28.39 10.92
N GLY A 131 12.61 27.16 11.32
CA GLY A 131 13.92 26.63 10.98
C GLY A 131 14.04 26.34 9.48
N GLU A 132 15.20 25.83 9.05
CA GLU A 132 15.29 25.18 7.74
C GLU A 132 14.61 23.81 7.79
N PHE A 133 13.79 23.50 6.81
CA PHE A 133 13.07 22.23 6.72
C PHE A 133 13.05 21.69 5.29
N THR A 134 12.90 20.37 5.15
CA THR A 134 12.76 19.71 3.85
C THR A 134 11.29 19.42 3.57
N LYS A 135 10.96 19.05 2.33
CA LYS A 135 9.59 18.65 2.00
C LYS A 135 9.16 17.38 2.74
N ALA A 136 10.09 16.46 3.00
CA ALA A 136 9.84 15.21 3.71
C ALA A 136 9.70 15.41 5.23
N GLU A 137 10.34 16.45 5.77
CA GLU A 137 10.29 16.79 7.19
C GLU A 137 9.93 18.28 7.37
N PRO A 138 8.62 18.62 7.31
CA PRO A 138 8.16 20.00 7.48
C PRO A 138 8.44 20.55 8.88
N ASP A 139 8.63 21.87 8.98
CA ASP A 139 8.80 22.55 10.27
C ASP A 139 7.57 22.32 11.17
N PRO A 140 7.76 22.00 12.48
CA PRO A 140 6.66 21.79 13.42
C PRO A 140 5.62 22.91 13.46
N GLN A 141 6.01 24.15 13.23
CA GLN A 141 5.12 25.31 13.23
C GLN A 141 4.10 25.28 12.08
N LEU A 142 4.42 24.59 10.98
CA LEU A 142 3.56 24.46 9.81
C LEU A 142 2.72 23.17 9.82
N LYS A 143 2.90 22.28 10.82
CA LYS A 143 2.19 20.99 10.89
C LYS A 143 0.71 21.09 11.28
N VAL A 144 0.21 22.29 11.55
CA VAL A 144 -1.22 22.54 11.75
C VAL A 144 -2.04 22.17 10.52
N ASP A 145 -1.47 22.31 9.32
CA ASP A 145 -2.08 21.87 8.07
C ASP A 145 -1.01 21.53 7.03
N ALA A 146 -1.13 20.39 6.37
CA ALA A 146 -0.15 19.93 5.37
C ALA A 146 0.00 20.90 4.18
N GLN A 147 -1.04 21.69 3.87
CA GLN A 147 -1.01 22.65 2.77
C GLN A 147 0.03 23.76 2.97
N LEU A 148 0.37 24.10 4.22
CA LEU A 148 1.36 25.14 4.54
C LEU A 148 2.77 24.72 4.12
N GLY A 149 3.14 23.48 4.44
CA GLY A 149 4.42 22.90 4.01
C GLY A 149 4.51 22.85 2.47
N ASP A 150 3.46 22.39 1.80
CA ASP A 150 3.42 22.34 0.33
C ASP A 150 3.50 23.73 -0.30
N ALA A 151 2.86 24.73 0.28
CA ALA A 151 2.90 26.11 -0.20
C ALA A 151 4.30 26.72 -0.05
N ALA A 152 5.00 26.48 1.07
CA ALA A 152 6.37 26.96 1.28
C ALA A 152 7.33 26.50 0.16
N PHE A 153 7.17 25.27 -0.33
CA PHE A 153 7.98 24.71 -1.42
C PHE A 153 7.56 25.17 -2.83
N LYS A 154 6.45 25.91 -2.97
CA LYS A 154 6.04 26.54 -4.24
C LYS A 154 6.58 27.96 -4.40
N LEU A 155 7.01 28.59 -3.31
CA LEU A 155 7.56 29.95 -3.34
C LEU A 155 8.87 30.00 -4.13
N SER A 156 9.20 31.16 -4.67
CA SER A 156 10.45 31.38 -5.42
C SER A 156 11.01 32.77 -5.14
N ALA A 157 12.22 33.06 -5.61
CA ALA A 157 12.77 34.41 -5.49
C ALA A 157 11.95 35.45 -6.29
N GLN A 158 11.24 35.01 -7.35
CA GLN A 158 10.36 35.84 -8.17
C GLN A 158 8.99 36.04 -7.51
N GLU A 159 8.49 35.01 -6.84
CA GLU A 159 7.21 35.00 -6.11
C GLU A 159 7.48 34.56 -4.66
N PRO A 160 8.04 35.45 -3.83
CA PRO A 160 8.47 35.08 -2.48
C PRO A 160 7.31 35.03 -1.48
N ASN A 161 6.14 35.57 -1.82
CA ASN A 161 4.98 35.60 -0.94
C ASN A 161 3.90 34.66 -1.46
N SER A 162 3.24 33.91 -0.58
CA SER A 162 2.07 33.11 -0.94
C SER A 162 0.82 33.98 -1.05
N ASP A 163 -0.19 33.48 -1.76
CA ASP A 163 -1.58 33.90 -1.53
C ASP A 163 -2.03 33.51 -0.11
N PRO A 164 -3.15 34.04 0.40
CA PRO A 164 -3.73 33.58 1.66
C PRO A 164 -4.13 32.11 1.60
N ILE A 165 -3.51 31.30 2.45
CA ILE A 165 -3.77 29.87 2.56
C ILE A 165 -4.81 29.67 3.65
N GLN A 166 -6.01 29.26 3.26
CA GLN A 166 -7.07 28.93 4.20
C GLN A 166 -6.81 27.57 4.84
N VAL A 167 -6.89 27.53 6.17
CA VAL A 167 -6.89 26.31 6.99
C VAL A 167 -8.15 26.26 7.86
N ALA A 168 -8.36 25.18 8.62
CA ALA A 168 -9.59 24.95 9.37
C ALA A 168 -9.99 26.08 10.34
N ASP A 169 -9.00 26.71 10.98
CA ASP A 169 -9.18 27.72 12.02
C ASP A 169 -8.68 29.11 11.59
N GLY A 170 -8.37 29.36 10.31
CA GLY A 170 -7.87 30.66 9.90
C GLY A 170 -7.13 30.69 8.57
N PHE A 171 -6.23 31.66 8.45
CA PHE A 171 -5.45 31.93 7.25
C PHE A 171 -3.98 32.12 7.57
N TYR A 172 -3.12 31.70 6.65
CA TYR A 172 -1.69 31.91 6.71
C TYR A 172 -1.22 32.59 5.44
N ILE A 173 -0.27 33.52 5.58
CA ILE A 173 0.49 34.05 4.46
C ILE A 173 1.96 33.75 4.74
N LEU A 174 2.63 33.11 3.79
CA LEU A 174 4.04 32.70 3.90
C LEU A 174 4.92 33.64 3.08
N HIS A 175 6.14 33.84 3.55
CA HIS A 175 7.22 34.52 2.85
C HIS A 175 8.46 33.63 2.81
N LEU A 176 9.10 33.55 1.64
CA LEU A 176 10.32 32.79 1.44
C LEU A 176 11.51 33.56 2.02
N ALA A 177 11.96 33.15 3.20
CA ALA A 177 13.12 33.73 3.88
C ALA A 177 14.44 33.12 3.40
N GLY A 178 14.43 31.89 2.86
CA GLY A 178 15.64 31.27 2.33
C GLY A 178 15.43 29.95 1.57
N ILE A 179 16.32 29.69 0.62
CA ILE A 179 16.44 28.42 -0.10
C ILE A 179 17.87 27.91 0.08
N THR A 180 18.00 26.66 0.51
CA THR A 180 19.25 25.90 0.44
C THR A 180 19.07 24.83 -0.63
N GLU A 181 19.67 25.04 -1.80
CA GLU A 181 19.52 24.16 -2.96
C GLU A 181 20.05 22.74 -2.71
N ALA A 182 19.44 21.77 -3.38
CA ALA A 182 19.94 20.41 -3.42
C ALA A 182 21.34 20.38 -4.06
N ARG A 183 22.34 19.88 -3.33
CA ARG A 183 23.70 19.68 -3.85
C ARG A 183 24.05 18.20 -3.90
N PRO A 184 24.97 17.77 -4.78
CA PRO A 184 25.52 16.43 -4.71
C PRO A 184 26.11 16.14 -3.31
N LEU A 185 25.81 14.95 -2.79
CA LEU A 185 26.50 14.41 -1.63
C LEU A 185 27.91 14.01 -2.04
N THR A 186 28.87 14.21 -1.13
CA THR A 186 30.19 13.59 -1.26
C THR A 186 30.11 12.09 -0.97
N LEU A 187 31.16 11.33 -1.34
CA LEU A 187 31.23 9.90 -1.02
C LEU A 187 31.09 9.66 0.49
N GLU A 188 31.79 10.46 1.31
CA GLU A 188 31.75 10.34 2.77
C GLU A 188 30.34 10.57 3.34
N GLU A 189 29.62 11.57 2.82
CA GLU A 189 28.24 11.85 3.23
C GLU A 189 27.25 10.76 2.76
N ALA A 190 27.47 10.21 1.55
CA ALA A 190 26.61 9.19 0.97
C ALA A 190 26.90 7.78 1.48
N LYS A 191 28.12 7.49 1.94
CA LYS A 191 28.60 6.17 2.39
C LYS A 191 27.62 5.43 3.29
N PRO A 192 27.07 6.00 4.40
CA PRO A 192 26.13 5.28 5.26
C PRO A 192 24.87 4.83 4.51
N LYS A 193 24.29 5.72 3.68
CA LYS A 193 23.09 5.42 2.88
C LYS A 193 23.36 4.38 1.81
N ILE A 194 24.52 4.45 1.16
CA ILE A 194 24.97 3.49 0.15
C ILE A 194 25.18 2.11 0.77
N VAL A 195 25.89 2.03 1.90
CA VAL A 195 26.12 0.77 2.61
C VAL A 195 24.80 0.12 3.00
N GLU A 196 23.86 0.89 3.56
CA GLU A 196 22.53 0.39 3.90
C GLU A 196 21.79 -0.12 2.65
N THR A 197 21.81 0.64 1.56
CA THR A 197 21.16 0.27 0.28
C THR A 197 21.74 -1.02 -0.29
N ILE A 198 23.07 -1.15 -0.32
CA ILE A 198 23.76 -2.36 -0.80
C ILE A 198 23.43 -3.55 0.12
N LYS A 199 23.43 -3.36 1.45
CA LYS A 199 23.09 -4.43 2.40
C LYS A 199 21.65 -4.93 2.21
N LYS A 200 20.68 -4.03 2.03
CA LYS A 200 19.28 -4.40 1.74
C LYS A 200 19.18 -5.16 0.43
N SER A 201 19.81 -4.65 -0.63
CA SER A 201 19.82 -5.31 -1.94
C SER A 201 20.39 -6.73 -1.88
N LYS A 202 21.59 -6.89 -1.28
CA LYS A 202 22.22 -8.21 -1.13
C LYS A 202 21.43 -9.11 -0.17
N GLY A 203 20.87 -8.58 0.90
CA GLY A 203 20.01 -9.32 1.82
C GLY A 203 18.79 -9.90 1.12
N ARG A 204 18.17 -9.12 0.23
CA ARG A 204 17.03 -9.57 -0.60
C ARG A 204 17.44 -10.63 -1.62
N GLU A 205 18.58 -10.46 -2.26
CA GLU A 205 19.12 -11.46 -3.20
C GLU A 205 19.40 -12.79 -2.50
N LEU A 206 20.13 -12.75 -1.37
CA LEU A 206 20.40 -13.93 -0.54
C LEU A 206 19.12 -14.59 -0.02
N MET A 207 18.11 -13.79 0.34
CA MET A 207 16.80 -14.31 0.74
C MET A 207 16.16 -15.12 -0.38
N SER A 208 16.15 -14.58 -1.61
CA SER A 208 15.59 -15.27 -2.77
C SER A 208 16.35 -16.57 -3.06
N THR A 209 17.68 -16.55 -3.00
CA THR A 209 18.51 -17.75 -3.23
C THR A 209 18.25 -18.81 -2.18
N LYS A 210 18.31 -18.47 -0.88
CA LYS A 210 18.05 -19.43 0.19
C LYS A 210 16.63 -19.96 0.18
N ALA A 211 15.66 -19.12 -0.16
CA ALA A 211 14.28 -19.58 -0.30
C ALA A 211 14.14 -20.55 -1.47
N ALA A 212 14.77 -20.30 -2.62
CA ALA A 212 14.76 -21.23 -3.75
C ALA A 212 15.40 -22.59 -3.38
N GLU A 213 16.54 -22.57 -2.68
CA GLU A 213 17.17 -23.78 -2.15
C GLU A 213 16.24 -24.53 -1.16
N ALA A 214 15.57 -23.81 -0.27
CA ALA A 214 14.61 -24.39 0.66
C ALA A 214 13.40 -25.01 -0.05
N VAL A 215 12.86 -24.36 -1.09
CA VAL A 215 11.79 -24.93 -1.93
C VAL A 215 12.24 -26.26 -2.51
N GLN A 216 13.45 -26.32 -3.08
CA GLN A 216 14.00 -27.56 -3.65
C GLN A 216 14.13 -28.65 -2.58
N GLN A 217 14.73 -28.33 -1.43
CA GLN A 217 14.91 -29.28 -0.33
C GLN A 217 13.59 -29.82 0.21
N LEU A 218 12.57 -28.96 0.36
CA LEU A 218 11.24 -29.36 0.84
C LEU A 218 10.53 -30.29 -0.16
N ARG A 219 10.67 -30.01 -1.47
CA ARG A 219 10.11 -30.87 -2.53
C ARG A 219 10.81 -32.23 -2.59
N GLU A 220 12.14 -32.27 -2.47
CA GLU A 220 12.92 -33.52 -2.43
C GLU A 220 12.61 -34.35 -1.17
N ALA A 221 12.45 -33.68 -0.01
CA ALA A 221 12.03 -34.33 1.22
C ALA A 221 10.65 -34.99 1.08
N LYS A 222 9.70 -34.32 0.41
CA LYS A 222 8.39 -34.92 0.10
C LYS A 222 8.54 -36.18 -0.75
N GLN A 223 9.33 -36.12 -1.82
CA GLN A 223 9.53 -37.25 -2.73
C GLN A 223 10.21 -38.45 -2.06
N SER A 224 11.12 -38.20 -1.12
CA SER A 224 11.85 -39.22 -0.37
C SER A 224 11.12 -39.71 0.89
N GLY A 225 9.97 -39.12 1.23
CA GLY A 225 9.21 -39.45 2.45
C GLY A 225 9.87 -38.96 3.74
N GLN A 226 10.81 -38.02 3.67
CA GLN A 226 11.44 -37.42 4.84
C GLN A 226 10.41 -36.56 5.62
N PRO A 227 10.40 -36.57 6.97
CA PRO A 227 9.54 -35.70 7.76
C PRO A 227 9.77 -34.21 7.45
N LEU A 228 8.67 -33.46 7.34
CA LEU A 228 8.66 -32.04 6.99
C LEU A 228 9.49 -31.21 7.98
N GLU A 229 9.38 -31.49 9.27
CA GLU A 229 10.09 -30.77 10.33
C GLU A 229 11.62 -30.90 10.16
N ALA A 230 12.10 -32.07 9.77
CA ALA A 230 13.52 -32.30 9.51
C ALA A 230 14.00 -31.58 8.25
N ALA A 231 13.15 -31.46 7.22
CA ALA A 231 13.47 -30.70 6.01
C ALA A 231 13.50 -29.18 6.28
N ILE A 232 12.55 -28.68 7.07
CA ILE A 232 12.51 -27.29 7.53
C ILE A 232 13.76 -26.95 8.35
N GLN A 233 14.15 -27.80 9.31
CA GLN A 233 15.34 -27.57 10.13
C GLN A 233 16.63 -27.46 9.29
N LYS A 234 16.77 -28.27 8.23
CA LYS A 234 17.90 -28.20 7.30
C LYS A 234 17.98 -26.85 6.56
N SER A 235 16.83 -26.24 6.25
CA SER A 235 16.79 -24.94 5.57
C SER A 235 17.23 -23.76 6.46
N GLY A 236 17.36 -23.96 7.78
CA GLY A 236 17.70 -22.90 8.74
C GLY A 236 16.61 -21.84 8.94
N ALA A 237 15.43 -22.01 8.33
CA ALA A 237 14.33 -21.08 8.39
C ALA A 237 13.36 -21.39 9.55
N LYS A 238 12.67 -20.36 10.03
CA LYS A 238 11.63 -20.50 11.06
C LYS A 238 10.33 -20.92 10.40
N ALA A 239 9.71 -21.97 10.92
CA ALA A 239 8.38 -22.38 10.49
C ALA A 239 7.33 -22.15 11.56
N GLU A 240 6.11 -21.86 11.12
CA GLU A 240 4.94 -21.69 11.96
C GLU A 240 3.72 -22.35 11.32
N LYS A 241 2.85 -22.91 12.14
CA LYS A 241 1.53 -23.40 11.69
C LYS A 241 0.55 -22.24 11.75
N VAL A 242 -0.11 -21.95 10.64
CA VAL A 242 -1.18 -20.95 10.63
C VAL A 242 -2.50 -21.58 11.09
N PRO A 243 -3.41 -20.80 11.71
CA PRO A 243 -4.75 -21.29 12.01
C PRO A 243 -5.43 -21.88 10.76
N PRO A 244 -6.13 -23.02 10.86
CA PRO A 244 -6.79 -23.63 9.71
C PRO A 244 -7.79 -22.69 9.04
N PHE A 245 -7.87 -22.72 7.72
CA PHE A 245 -8.72 -21.84 6.93
C PHE A 245 -9.23 -22.50 5.65
N SER A 246 -10.31 -21.97 5.09
CA SER A 246 -10.79 -22.31 3.74
C SER A 246 -10.40 -21.22 2.74
N LEU A 247 -10.25 -21.58 1.46
CA LEU A 247 -9.93 -20.60 0.40
C LEU A 247 -11.09 -19.63 0.17
N LEU A 248 -12.31 -20.16 0.15
CA LEU A 248 -13.54 -19.40 0.10
C LEU A 248 -14.07 -19.24 1.53
N GLU A 249 -14.14 -17.98 1.99
CA GLU A 249 -14.89 -17.67 3.20
C GLU A 249 -16.39 -17.87 2.97
N GLU A 250 -17.08 -18.25 4.03
CA GLU A 250 -18.54 -18.24 4.03
C GLU A 250 -19.02 -16.81 3.87
N GLU A 251 -19.86 -16.54 2.88
CA GLU A 251 -20.64 -15.30 2.83
C GLU A 251 -21.57 -15.29 4.05
N LYS A 252 -21.09 -14.74 5.17
CA LYS A 252 -21.95 -14.46 6.31
C LYS A 252 -22.89 -13.31 5.94
N PRO A 253 -24.15 -13.32 6.37
CA PRO A 253 -25.01 -12.16 6.25
C PRO A 253 -24.36 -10.98 6.98
N LYS A 254 -24.35 -9.80 6.33
CA LYS A 254 -23.70 -8.53 6.75
C LYS A 254 -23.86 -8.11 8.22
N SER A 255 -24.79 -8.72 8.96
CA SER A 255 -25.02 -8.50 10.38
C SER A 255 -24.00 -9.16 11.32
N GLN A 256 -23.12 -10.06 10.84
CA GLN A 256 -22.09 -10.75 11.66
C GLN A 256 -20.64 -10.36 11.34
N ASP A 257 -20.41 -9.40 10.43
CA ASP A 257 -19.06 -8.99 9.96
C ASP A 257 -18.23 -8.14 10.96
N LYS A 258 -18.61 -8.08 12.24
CA LYS A 258 -18.04 -7.11 13.18
C LYS A 258 -16.90 -7.60 14.07
N GLU A 259 -16.44 -8.85 13.94
CA GLU A 259 -15.24 -9.28 14.65
C GLU A 259 -14.18 -9.79 13.67
N PRO A 260 -13.11 -9.02 13.40
CA PRO A 260 -11.92 -9.59 12.79
C PRO A 260 -11.46 -10.75 13.67
N LYS A 261 -11.26 -11.95 13.10
CA LYS A 261 -10.75 -13.08 13.86
C LYS A 261 -9.41 -12.66 14.44
N LYS A 262 -9.35 -12.54 15.78
CA LYS A 262 -8.28 -11.89 16.55
C LYS A 262 -6.86 -12.46 16.32
N ASN A 263 -6.73 -13.56 15.57
CA ASN A 263 -5.50 -14.33 15.36
C ASN A 263 -5.23 -14.69 13.88
N GLU A 264 -5.88 -14.05 12.90
CA GLU A 264 -5.56 -14.32 11.49
C GLU A 264 -4.24 -13.62 11.07
N PRO A 265 -3.35 -14.32 10.34
CA PRO A 265 -2.14 -13.70 9.79
C PRO A 265 -2.51 -12.52 8.88
N ALA A 266 -1.81 -11.39 9.01
CA ALA A 266 -2.05 -10.21 8.16
C ALA A 266 -1.87 -10.51 6.66
N ASP A 267 -1.09 -11.53 6.33
CA ASP A 267 -0.80 -11.99 4.97
C ASP A 267 -1.59 -13.23 4.56
N LEU A 268 -2.68 -13.56 5.28
CA LEU A 268 -3.57 -14.67 4.94
C LEU A 268 -4.05 -14.66 3.47
N PRO A 269 -4.37 -13.52 2.82
CA PRO A 269 -4.73 -13.50 1.40
C PRO A 269 -3.60 -14.04 0.49
N ALA A 270 -2.35 -13.66 0.78
CA ALA A 270 -1.19 -14.15 0.03
C ALA A 270 -0.96 -15.65 0.29
N ILE A 271 -1.15 -16.10 1.53
CA ILE A 271 -1.07 -17.53 1.89
C ILE A 271 -2.13 -18.32 1.13
N LYS A 272 -3.40 -17.87 1.12
CA LYS A 272 -4.49 -18.49 0.35
C LYS A 272 -4.13 -18.61 -1.13
N GLN A 273 -3.55 -17.57 -1.72
CA GLN A 273 -3.09 -17.58 -3.11
C GLN A 273 -1.99 -18.64 -3.34
N ALA A 274 -1.00 -18.71 -2.45
CA ALA A 274 0.14 -19.61 -2.58
C ALA A 274 -0.26 -21.09 -2.50
N VAL A 275 -1.30 -21.44 -1.72
CA VAL A 275 -1.73 -22.83 -1.51
C VAL A 275 -2.95 -23.24 -2.34
N ALA A 276 -3.56 -22.31 -3.08
CA ALA A 276 -4.86 -22.53 -3.73
C ALA A 276 -4.92 -23.78 -4.62
N PHE A 277 -3.82 -24.04 -5.33
CA PHE A 277 -3.69 -25.14 -6.30
C PHE A 277 -2.75 -26.26 -5.84
N LEU A 278 -2.32 -26.24 -4.57
CA LEU A 278 -1.47 -27.29 -4.02
C LEU A 278 -2.28 -28.51 -3.61
N ASN A 279 -1.69 -29.69 -3.83
CA ASN A 279 -2.13 -30.95 -3.25
C ASN A 279 -1.54 -31.14 -1.83
N PRO A 280 -2.14 -32.01 -0.99
CA PRO A 280 -1.55 -32.39 0.29
C PRO A 280 -0.07 -32.81 0.19
N GLY A 281 0.71 -32.32 1.14
CA GLY A 281 2.16 -32.40 1.22
C GLY A 281 2.94 -31.55 0.22
N GLU A 282 2.31 -30.85 -0.75
CA GLU A 282 3.04 -30.01 -1.69
C GLU A 282 3.54 -28.70 -1.08
N THR A 283 4.58 -28.17 -1.70
CA THR A 283 5.27 -26.94 -1.31
C THR A 283 5.11 -25.90 -2.41
N SER A 284 4.67 -24.70 -2.04
CA SER A 284 4.58 -23.56 -2.96
C SER A 284 5.97 -23.14 -3.45
N ASP A 285 6.00 -22.31 -4.49
CA ASP A 285 7.20 -21.49 -4.73
C ASP A 285 7.35 -20.43 -3.63
N PHE A 286 8.49 -19.74 -3.61
CA PHE A 286 8.72 -18.63 -2.71
C PHE A 286 7.82 -17.44 -3.06
N PHE A 287 7.09 -16.93 -2.06
CA PHE A 287 6.25 -15.75 -2.17
C PHE A 287 6.96 -14.54 -1.54
N PRO A 288 7.49 -13.59 -2.33
CA PRO A 288 8.16 -12.40 -1.81
C PRO A 288 7.15 -11.34 -1.31
N ALA A 289 7.46 -10.71 -0.18
CA ALA A 289 6.65 -9.67 0.47
C ALA A 289 7.57 -8.54 1.02
N GLY A 290 8.12 -7.72 0.12
CA GLY A 290 9.05 -6.66 0.47
C GLY A 290 10.41 -7.20 0.94
N GLU A 291 10.76 -6.89 2.19
CA GLU A 291 11.97 -7.37 2.90
C GLU A 291 11.78 -8.76 3.51
N ASN A 292 10.56 -9.30 3.46
CA ASN A 292 10.20 -10.62 3.95
C ASN A 292 9.70 -11.50 2.81
N GLY A 293 9.48 -12.76 3.10
CA GLY A 293 8.73 -13.65 2.24
C GLY A 293 8.47 -14.99 2.92
N PHE A 294 7.77 -15.86 2.22
CA PHE A 294 7.47 -17.18 2.77
C PHE A 294 7.35 -18.26 1.71
N ILE A 295 7.49 -19.51 2.17
CA ILE A 295 7.12 -20.71 1.45
C ILE A 295 5.97 -21.35 2.23
N ALA A 296 4.94 -21.81 1.54
CA ALA A 296 3.82 -22.51 2.17
C ALA A 296 3.90 -24.01 1.85
N VAL A 297 3.66 -24.83 2.87
CA VAL A 297 3.50 -26.27 2.74
C VAL A 297 2.08 -26.62 3.14
N LEU A 298 1.31 -27.15 2.20
CA LEU A 298 -0.03 -27.65 2.49
C LEU A 298 0.10 -29.03 3.12
N GLU A 299 -0.06 -29.16 4.43
CA GLU A 299 0.08 -30.45 5.12
C GLU A 299 -1.05 -31.40 4.73
N LYS A 300 -2.29 -30.93 4.86
CA LYS A 300 -3.49 -31.70 4.56
C LYS A 300 -4.69 -30.80 4.29
N ARG A 301 -5.72 -31.42 3.70
CA ARG A 301 -7.07 -30.88 3.56
C ARG A 301 -8.02 -31.76 4.34
N GLU A 302 -8.97 -31.14 5.02
CA GLU A 302 -10.09 -31.85 5.62
C GLU A 302 -11.38 -31.35 4.97
N PRO A 303 -12.30 -32.27 4.58
CA PRO A 303 -13.59 -31.89 4.04
C PRO A 303 -14.30 -30.91 4.96
N LEU A 304 -15.07 -29.99 4.38
CA LEU A 304 -15.88 -29.03 5.14
C LEU A 304 -16.74 -29.77 6.19
N ALA A 305 -16.36 -29.62 7.46
CA ALA A 305 -17.06 -30.21 8.60
C ALA A 305 -18.26 -29.34 9.03
N ASP A 306 -19.21 -29.14 8.12
CA ASP A 306 -20.42 -28.35 8.36
C ASP A 306 -21.67 -29.21 8.20
N ALA A 307 -22.59 -29.10 9.15
CA ALA A 307 -23.92 -29.71 9.10
C ALA A 307 -24.69 -29.29 7.83
N ASN A 308 -24.42 -28.09 7.29
CA ASN A 308 -25.07 -27.55 6.09
C ASN A 308 -24.24 -27.72 4.80
N ALA A 309 -23.21 -28.57 4.79
CA ALA A 309 -22.34 -28.77 3.63
C ALA A 309 -23.10 -29.14 2.35
N ALA A 310 -24.16 -29.96 2.46
CA ALA A 310 -24.99 -30.36 1.32
C ALA A 310 -25.75 -29.17 0.70
N GLU A 311 -26.33 -28.30 1.54
CA GLU A 311 -27.03 -27.09 1.09
C GLU A 311 -26.06 -26.10 0.44
N LYS A 312 -24.88 -25.92 1.05
CA LYS A 312 -23.82 -25.07 0.49
C LYS A 312 -23.36 -25.57 -0.87
N LYS A 313 -23.21 -26.88 -1.03
CA LYS A 313 -22.83 -27.50 -2.31
C LYS A 313 -23.91 -27.31 -3.38
N ALA A 314 -25.19 -27.46 -3.03
CA ALA A 314 -26.29 -27.20 -3.95
C ALA A 314 -26.37 -25.72 -4.37
N ALA A 315 -26.15 -24.78 -3.43
CA ALA A 315 -26.09 -23.35 -3.74
C ALA A 315 -24.90 -23.00 -4.64
N TYR A 316 -23.74 -23.61 -4.40
CA TYR A 316 -22.55 -23.47 -5.23
C TYR A 316 -22.80 -24.01 -6.65
N GLU A 317 -23.40 -25.19 -6.78
CA GLU A 317 -23.76 -25.79 -8.07
C GLU A 317 -24.66 -24.86 -8.87
N LYS A 318 -25.70 -24.30 -8.23
CA LYS A 318 -26.60 -23.34 -8.86
C LYS A 318 -25.85 -22.11 -9.37
N ARG A 319 -24.97 -21.52 -8.56
CA ARG A 319 -24.16 -20.36 -8.94
C ARG A 319 -23.21 -20.68 -10.10
N LEU A 320 -22.57 -21.84 -10.07
CA LEU A 320 -21.67 -22.30 -11.13
C LEU A 320 -22.43 -22.51 -12.45
N LEU A 321 -23.58 -23.16 -12.38
CA LEU A 321 -24.46 -23.38 -13.53
C LEU A 321 -24.96 -22.06 -14.13
N ASP A 322 -25.43 -21.13 -13.29
CA ASP A 322 -25.89 -19.81 -13.74
C ASP A 322 -24.75 -19.00 -14.37
N ASN A 323 -23.53 -19.07 -13.82
CA ASN A 323 -22.35 -18.47 -14.41
C ASN A 323 -22.02 -19.07 -15.79
N LYS A 324 -22.03 -20.40 -15.95
CA LYS A 324 -21.81 -21.06 -17.24
C LYS A 324 -22.87 -20.68 -18.27
N ARG A 325 -24.15 -20.67 -17.88
CA ARG A 325 -25.26 -20.24 -18.74
C ARG A 325 -25.10 -18.79 -19.19
N ARG A 326 -24.65 -17.92 -18.29
CA ARG A 326 -24.35 -16.52 -18.60
C ARG A 326 -23.21 -16.41 -19.62
N ILE A 327 -22.12 -17.17 -19.46
CA ILE A 327 -20.99 -17.18 -20.41
C ILE A 327 -21.47 -17.59 -21.80
N VAL A 328 -22.21 -18.70 -21.92
CA VAL A 328 -22.75 -19.17 -23.22
C VAL A 328 -23.63 -18.10 -23.88
N PHE A 329 -24.50 -17.45 -23.09
CA PHE A 329 -25.35 -16.38 -23.61
C PHE A 329 -24.53 -15.16 -24.07
N MET A 330 -23.51 -14.74 -23.31
CA MET A 330 -22.65 -13.61 -23.67
C MET A 330 -21.81 -13.90 -24.92
N GLU A 331 -21.29 -15.13 -25.05
CA GLU A 331 -20.57 -15.56 -26.25
C GLU A 331 -21.48 -15.59 -27.48
N TRP A 332 -22.70 -16.12 -27.35
CA TRP A 332 -23.69 -16.06 -28.42
C TRP A 332 -24.04 -14.62 -28.81
N LEU A 333 -24.20 -13.73 -27.83
CA LEU A 333 -24.51 -12.32 -28.11
C LEU A 333 -23.35 -11.62 -28.81
N ARG A 334 -22.11 -11.94 -28.43
CA ARG A 334 -20.89 -11.47 -29.09
C ARG A 334 -20.84 -11.92 -30.54
N ASP A 335 -21.04 -13.20 -30.80
CA ASP A 335 -21.08 -13.79 -32.15
C ASP A 335 -22.14 -13.14 -33.03
N ARG A 336 -23.38 -12.98 -32.51
CA ARG A 336 -24.46 -12.31 -33.26
C ARG A 336 -24.21 -10.84 -33.51
N GLY A 337 -23.60 -10.14 -32.56
CA GLY A 337 -23.21 -8.74 -32.76
C GLY A 337 -22.13 -8.60 -33.83
N GLN A 338 -21.12 -9.47 -33.83
CA GLN A 338 -20.11 -9.51 -34.89
C GLN A 338 -20.71 -9.78 -36.27
N ALA A 339 -21.61 -10.77 -36.37
CA ALA A 339 -22.31 -11.08 -37.62
C ALA A 339 -23.20 -9.92 -38.12
N ALA A 340 -23.69 -9.07 -37.21
CA ALA A 340 -24.45 -7.87 -37.53
C ALA A 340 -23.58 -6.62 -37.77
N GLY A 341 -22.25 -6.76 -37.79
CA GLY A 341 -21.32 -5.64 -37.99
C GLY A 341 -21.13 -4.72 -36.78
N LEU A 342 -21.59 -5.13 -35.59
CA LEU A 342 -21.39 -4.38 -34.35
C LEU A 342 -20.00 -4.67 -33.77
N GLN A 343 -19.18 -3.62 -33.59
CA GLN A 343 -17.92 -3.73 -32.85
C GLN A 343 -18.18 -3.54 -31.35
N PHE A 344 -17.95 -4.58 -30.56
CA PHE A 344 -17.88 -4.43 -29.10
C PHE A 344 -16.54 -3.78 -28.73
N GLN A 345 -16.55 -2.48 -28.39
CA GLN A 345 -15.40 -1.88 -27.73
C GLN A 345 -15.22 -2.54 -26.36
N LYS A 346 -14.00 -3.01 -26.08
CA LYS A 346 -13.62 -3.46 -24.73
C LYS A 346 -13.71 -2.24 -23.81
N GLY A 347 -14.65 -2.27 -22.87
CA GLY A 347 -14.65 -1.40 -21.68
C GLY A 347 -13.71 -1.95 -20.62
#